data_AF-A0A2A7HTS0-F1
#
_entry.id   AF-A0A2A7HTS0-F1
#
_cell.length_a   1.000
_cell.length_b   1.000
_cell.length_c   1.000
_cell.angle_alpha   90.00
_cell.angle_beta   90.00
_cell.angle_gamma   90.00
#
_symmetry.space_group_name_H-M   'P 1'
#
loop_
_entity.id
_entity.type
_entity.pdbx_description
1 polymer ?
#
loop_
_entity_poly.entity_id
_entity_poly.type
_entity_poly.pdbx_seq_one_letter_code
_entity_poly.pdbx_strand_id
1 'polypeptide(L)'
;MSEQCPINVSCHVVGQTRAPLNDKNTAPIITTEAPIVQIPVVLAERTIQIVVESNISLDPPAIEIKRILTNNVFLTKGKLIPLAFTPIPGTNYRLVTKAKLFLQGYIRKNIEYANNECNRVIYNRIVNVPFSGFADLIEDDFLSLALIAASSDTTSHFINPKNVDLPHLEKYSLENTIFYNKQPYCELISAQFVRLDFSPCLTNLNEPFDTLREKIVLDLTLKVLQVQQVQI
;
A
#
# COMPACT_ATOMS: atom_id res chain seq x y z
N MET A 1 67.72 -13.73 3.04
CA MET A 1 66.91 -12.63 3.58
C MET A 1 65.47 -12.95 3.28
N SER A 2 64.58 -12.90 4.27
CA SER A 2 63.22 -13.41 4.15
C SER A 2 62.26 -12.24 4.04
N GLU A 3 61.50 -12.16 2.96
CA GLU A 3 60.51 -11.08 2.76
C GLU A 3 59.22 -11.42 3.51
N GLN A 4 59.01 -10.77 4.66
CA GLN A 4 57.71 -10.76 5.33
C GLN A 4 56.81 -9.71 4.67
N CYS A 5 55.87 -10.13 3.82
CA CYS A 5 54.78 -9.26 3.40
C CYS A 5 53.83 -9.00 4.59
N PRO A 6 53.58 -7.74 4.98
CA PRO A 6 52.64 -7.45 6.06
C PRO A 6 51.20 -7.69 5.58
N ILE A 7 50.52 -8.67 6.18
CA ILE A 7 49.09 -8.90 5.94
C ILE A 7 48.33 -7.77 6.63
N ASN A 8 47.82 -6.82 5.85
CA ASN A 8 46.95 -5.76 6.37
C ASN A 8 45.60 -6.35 6.77
N VAL A 9 45.42 -6.61 8.07
CA VAL A 9 44.21 -7.29 8.57
C VAL A 9 43.06 -6.29 8.65
N SER A 10 42.07 -6.49 7.79
CA SER A 10 40.83 -5.71 7.75
C SER A 10 40.12 -5.67 9.11
N CYS A 11 39.39 -4.59 9.39
CA CYS A 11 38.70 -4.32 10.66
C CYS A 11 37.96 -5.56 11.20
N HIS A 12 38.47 -6.15 12.28
CA HIS A 12 37.84 -7.28 12.95
C HIS A 12 36.49 -6.89 13.54
N VAL A 13 35.43 -7.55 13.09
CA VAL A 13 34.09 -7.48 13.70
C VAL A 13 33.93 -8.68 14.65
N VAL A 14 33.51 -8.42 15.89
CA VAL A 14 33.27 -9.48 16.88
C VAL A 14 31.94 -10.17 16.57
N GLY A 15 32.00 -11.42 16.11
CA GLY A 15 30.82 -12.27 15.94
C GLY A 15 30.30 -12.79 17.28
N GLN A 16 29.00 -12.67 17.54
CA GLN A 16 28.33 -13.34 18.65
C GLN A 16 27.64 -14.62 18.17
N THR A 17 28.15 -15.78 18.58
CA THR A 17 27.50 -17.07 18.33
C THR A 17 26.22 -17.19 19.15
N ARG A 18 25.08 -17.40 18.48
CA ARG A 18 23.80 -17.75 19.12
C ARG A 18 23.70 -19.27 19.22
N ALA A 19 23.72 -19.82 20.44
CA ALA A 19 23.43 -21.23 20.65
C ALA A 19 21.90 -21.49 20.47
N PRO A 20 21.48 -22.58 19.83
CA PRO A 20 20.07 -22.95 19.77
C PRO A 20 19.56 -23.32 21.16
N LEU A 21 18.33 -22.91 21.48
CA LEU A 21 17.61 -23.38 22.66
C LEU A 21 17.01 -24.77 22.36
N ASN A 22 16.81 -25.56 23.42
CA ASN A 22 16.22 -26.88 23.30
C ASN A 22 14.70 -26.76 23.04
N ASP A 23 14.25 -27.15 21.85
CA ASP A 23 12.85 -27.16 21.45
C ASP A 23 12.25 -28.57 21.66
N LYS A 24 11.02 -28.63 22.15
CA LYS A 24 10.30 -29.88 22.39
C LYS A 24 8.83 -29.73 22.04
N ASN A 25 8.42 -30.45 20.99
CA ASN A 25 7.04 -30.55 20.56
C ASN A 25 6.12 -30.87 21.74
N THR A 26 5.15 -29.99 21.97
CA THR A 26 4.06 -30.17 22.93
C THR A 26 2.77 -30.32 22.13
N ALA A 27 1.97 -31.36 22.42
CA ALA A 27 0.71 -31.58 21.73
C ALA A 27 -0.29 -30.45 22.07
N PRO A 28 -0.94 -29.82 21.07
CA PRO A 28 -1.95 -28.80 21.33
C PRO A 28 -3.20 -29.43 21.98
N ILE A 29 -3.82 -28.70 22.91
CA ILE A 29 -5.12 -29.06 23.45
C ILE A 29 -6.18 -28.59 22.45
N ILE A 30 -6.95 -29.54 21.89
CA ILE A 30 -7.97 -29.27 20.88
C ILE A 30 -9.34 -29.20 21.55
N THR A 31 -10.08 -28.12 21.30
CA THR A 31 -11.49 -27.97 21.74
C THR A 31 -12.42 -28.79 20.86
N THR A 32 -13.48 -29.35 21.44
CA THR A 32 -14.43 -30.24 20.74
C THR A 32 -15.51 -29.52 19.93
N GLU A 33 -15.69 -28.21 20.13
CA GLU A 33 -16.67 -27.39 19.41
C GLU A 33 -15.99 -26.50 18.37
N ALA A 34 -16.69 -26.25 17.26
CA ALA A 34 -16.27 -25.37 16.17
C ALA A 34 -16.12 -23.92 16.67
N PRO A 35 -14.91 -23.35 16.74
CA PRO A 35 -14.69 -22.04 17.34
C PRO A 35 -15.16 -20.91 16.41
N ILE A 36 -15.75 -19.87 17.01
CA ILE A 36 -15.99 -18.59 16.33
C ILE A 36 -14.74 -17.73 16.53
N VAL A 37 -14.14 -17.27 15.42
CA VAL A 37 -12.87 -16.53 15.44
C VAL A 37 -12.95 -15.23 14.64
N GLN A 38 -12.00 -14.32 14.88
CA GLN A 38 -11.75 -13.17 14.01
C GLN A 38 -10.48 -13.40 13.20
N ILE A 39 -10.60 -13.41 11.87
CA ILE A 39 -9.45 -13.64 10.95
C ILE A 39 -9.45 -12.62 9.80
N PRO A 40 -8.29 -12.30 9.22
CA PRO A 40 -8.22 -11.58 7.95
C PRO A 40 -8.81 -12.42 6.82
N VAL A 41 -9.96 -12.00 6.29
CA VAL A 41 -10.56 -12.54 5.07
C VAL A 41 -10.01 -11.77 3.88
N VAL A 42 -9.54 -12.48 2.86
CA VAL A 42 -9.08 -11.89 1.59
C VAL A 42 -10.30 -11.51 0.77
N LEU A 43 -10.52 -10.21 0.59
CA LEU A 43 -11.63 -9.67 -0.18
C LEU A 43 -11.36 -9.76 -1.68
N ALA A 44 -10.14 -9.42 -2.11
CA ALA A 44 -9.71 -9.48 -3.50
C ALA A 44 -8.17 -9.57 -3.57
N GLU A 45 -7.64 -10.21 -4.60
CA GLU A 45 -6.22 -10.13 -4.98
C GLU A 45 -6.13 -9.54 -6.38
N ARG A 46 -5.34 -8.47 -6.56
CA ARG A 46 -5.31 -7.70 -7.82
C ARG A 46 -3.91 -7.25 -8.19
N THR A 47 -3.58 -7.41 -9.47
CA THR A 47 -2.49 -6.71 -10.14
C THR A 47 -3.03 -5.44 -10.75
N ILE A 48 -2.50 -4.28 -10.35
CA ILE A 48 -2.93 -2.96 -10.81
C ILE A 48 -1.76 -2.29 -11.49
N GLN A 49 -1.94 -1.95 -12.77
CA GLN A 49 -0.93 -1.22 -13.54
C GLN A 49 -0.99 0.28 -13.23
N ILE A 50 0.17 0.85 -12.91
CA ILE A 50 0.35 2.25 -12.54
C ILE A 50 1.44 2.83 -13.44
N VAL A 51 1.07 3.79 -14.29
CA VAL A 51 2.00 4.48 -15.17
C VAL A 51 2.44 5.80 -14.52
N VAL A 52 3.75 6.03 -14.43
CA VAL A 52 4.35 7.20 -13.79
C VAL A 52 5.38 7.83 -14.73
N GLU A 53 5.28 9.13 -14.98
CA GLU A 53 6.35 9.95 -15.58
C GLU A 53 6.92 10.86 -14.49
N SER A 54 8.24 10.97 -14.38
CA SER A 54 8.90 11.82 -13.40
C SER A 54 10.17 12.47 -13.95
N ASN A 55 10.47 13.68 -13.47
CA ASN A 55 11.75 14.36 -13.70
C ASN A 55 12.53 14.33 -12.38
N ILE A 56 13.75 13.81 -12.42
CA ILE A 56 14.63 13.62 -11.27
C ILE A 56 15.80 14.59 -11.41
N SER A 57 15.91 15.54 -10.48
CA SER A 57 17.02 16.49 -10.43
C SER A 57 18.29 15.85 -9.86
N LEU A 58 19.37 16.01 -10.62
CA LEU A 58 20.74 15.59 -10.37
C LEU A 58 21.58 16.84 -10.07
N ASP A 59 22.20 16.85 -8.90
CA ASP A 59 23.04 17.92 -8.41
C ASP A 59 24.25 17.29 -7.71
N PRO A 60 25.48 17.41 -8.27
CA PRO A 60 25.83 18.14 -9.49
C PRO A 60 25.23 17.51 -10.78
N PRO A 61 25.20 18.24 -11.91
CA PRO A 61 24.80 17.69 -13.20
C PRO A 61 25.60 16.45 -13.63
N ALA A 62 24.92 15.47 -14.22
CA ALA A 62 25.51 14.20 -14.63
C ALA A 62 25.94 14.21 -16.09
N ILE A 63 27.09 13.60 -16.42
CA ILE A 63 27.41 13.19 -17.80
C ILE A 63 26.85 11.79 -18.09
N GLU A 64 26.85 10.90 -17.08
CA GLU A 64 26.55 9.48 -17.29
C GLU A 64 25.85 8.89 -16.07
N ILE A 65 24.69 8.25 -16.27
CA ILE A 65 24.07 7.38 -15.26
C ILE A 65 24.77 6.03 -15.28
N LYS A 66 25.32 5.61 -14.14
CA LYS A 66 26.00 4.32 -14.01
C LYS A 66 25.01 3.18 -13.76
N ARG A 67 24.04 3.38 -12.88
CA ARG A 67 22.98 2.41 -12.57
C ARG A 67 21.90 2.98 -11.67
N ILE A 68 20.75 2.34 -11.71
CA ILE A 68 19.63 2.54 -10.78
C ILE A 68 19.46 1.23 -10.00
N LEU A 69 19.95 1.21 -8.76
CA LEU A 69 20.26 -0.02 -7.99
C LEU A 69 19.06 -0.64 -7.26
N THR A 70 18.07 0.17 -6.89
CA THR A 70 17.00 -0.26 -6.00
C THR A 70 15.74 0.49 -6.39
N ASN A 71 14.67 -0.23 -6.74
CA ASN A 71 13.35 0.32 -7.02
C ASN A 71 12.36 -0.31 -6.04
N ASN A 72 12.38 0.10 -4.78
CA ASN A 72 11.49 -0.45 -3.76
C ASN A 72 10.17 0.32 -3.75
N VAL A 73 9.04 -0.37 -3.87
CA VAL A 73 7.71 0.23 -3.72
C VAL A 73 7.30 0.25 -2.24
N PHE A 74 6.82 1.41 -1.79
CA PHE A 74 6.21 1.59 -0.48
C PHE A 74 4.78 2.10 -0.67
N LEU A 75 3.79 1.31 -0.22
CA LEU A 75 2.40 1.75 -0.16
C LEU A 75 2.21 2.60 1.11
N THR A 76 1.78 3.85 0.97
CA THR A 76 1.51 4.77 2.09
C THR A 76 0.03 4.85 2.43
N LYS A 77 -0.86 4.58 1.47
CA LYS A 77 -2.30 4.40 1.70
C LYS A 77 -2.86 3.35 0.75
N GLY A 78 -3.66 2.44 1.28
CA GLY A 78 -4.58 1.60 0.53
C GLY A 78 -5.96 1.69 1.19
N LYS A 79 -6.97 2.21 0.48
CA LYS A 79 -8.31 2.40 1.04
C LYS A 79 -9.39 1.94 0.08
N LEU A 80 -10.18 0.98 0.52
CA LEU A 80 -11.42 0.59 -0.13
C LEU A 80 -12.53 1.60 0.19
N ILE A 81 -13.19 2.16 -0.82
CA ILE A 81 -14.38 2.99 -0.68
C ILE A 81 -15.58 2.23 -1.27
N PRO A 82 -16.50 1.71 -0.44
CA PRO A 82 -17.73 1.08 -0.91
C PRO A 82 -18.62 2.04 -1.71
N LEU A 83 -19.28 1.51 -2.74
CA LEU A 83 -20.15 2.26 -3.67
C LEU A 83 -21.53 1.62 -3.85
N ALA A 84 -21.64 0.30 -3.77
CA ALA A 84 -22.92 -0.42 -3.80
C ALA A 84 -22.91 -1.55 -2.77
N PHE A 85 -24.11 -1.90 -2.30
CA PHE A 85 -24.30 -2.84 -1.19
C PHE A 85 -25.53 -3.72 -1.37
N THR A 86 -25.45 -4.94 -0.87
CA THR A 86 -26.60 -5.84 -0.67
C THR A 86 -26.84 -6.03 0.84
N PRO A 87 -28.05 -5.79 1.37
CA PRO A 87 -28.34 -5.97 2.80
C PRO A 87 -28.35 -7.45 3.17
N ILE A 88 -27.90 -7.78 4.39
CA ILE A 88 -28.02 -9.12 4.96
C ILE A 88 -29.34 -9.20 5.75
N PRO A 89 -30.34 -9.99 5.30
CA PRO A 89 -31.66 -10.04 5.94
C PRO A 89 -31.59 -10.35 7.43
N GLY A 90 -32.40 -9.64 8.23
CA GLY A 90 -32.44 -9.81 9.69
C GLY A 90 -31.26 -9.20 10.46
N THR A 91 -30.38 -8.44 9.81
CA THR A 91 -29.23 -7.79 10.47
C THR A 91 -29.05 -6.33 10.02
N ASN A 92 -28.24 -5.58 10.77
CA ASN A 92 -27.80 -4.22 10.38
C ASN A 92 -26.58 -4.23 9.43
N TYR A 93 -26.15 -5.40 8.95
CA TYR A 93 -24.98 -5.55 8.08
C TYR A 93 -25.36 -5.57 6.60
N ARG A 94 -24.40 -5.11 5.77
CA ARG A 94 -24.48 -5.09 4.31
C ARG A 94 -23.18 -5.61 3.73
N LEU A 95 -23.28 -6.35 2.63
CA LEU A 95 -22.16 -6.83 1.83
C LEU A 95 -21.86 -5.80 0.75
N VAL A 96 -20.59 -5.45 0.56
CA VAL A 96 -20.15 -4.49 -0.47
C VAL A 96 -20.01 -5.22 -1.81
N THR A 97 -20.90 -4.91 -2.77
CA THR A 97 -20.90 -5.50 -4.12
C THR A 97 -20.18 -4.65 -5.16
N LYS A 98 -19.94 -3.37 -4.86
CA LYS A 98 -19.09 -2.50 -5.69
C LYS A 98 -18.29 -1.56 -4.81
N ALA A 99 -17.02 -1.34 -5.16
CA ALA A 99 -16.14 -0.42 -4.47
C ALA A 99 -15.13 0.23 -5.42
N LYS A 100 -14.50 1.31 -4.95
CA LYS A 100 -13.31 1.90 -5.58
C LYS A 100 -12.13 1.79 -4.61
N LEU A 101 -11.08 1.11 -5.03
CA LEU A 101 -9.84 0.96 -4.29
C LEU A 101 -8.90 2.11 -4.63
N PHE A 102 -8.55 2.94 -3.65
CA PHE A 102 -7.57 4.00 -3.79
C PHE A 102 -6.22 3.56 -3.27
N LEU A 103 -5.16 3.81 -4.05
CA LEU A 103 -3.78 3.50 -3.72
C LEU A 103 -2.93 4.77 -3.77
N GLN A 104 -2.05 4.94 -2.80
CA GLN A 104 -1.01 5.97 -2.77
C GLN A 104 0.28 5.35 -2.24
N GLY A 105 1.41 5.71 -2.85
CA GLY A 105 2.72 5.20 -2.45
C GLY A 105 3.86 5.98 -3.09
N TYR A 106 5.05 5.42 -3.01
CA TYR A 106 6.22 5.91 -3.73
C TYR A 106 7.18 4.77 -4.11
N ILE A 107 7.92 4.97 -5.19
CA ILE A 107 9.04 4.13 -5.60
C ILE A 107 10.30 4.80 -5.07
N ARG A 108 10.95 4.19 -4.06
CA ARG A 108 12.25 4.64 -3.55
C ARG A 108 13.34 4.17 -4.49
N LYS A 109 14.17 5.11 -4.94
CA LYS A 109 15.28 4.89 -5.87
C LYS A 109 16.62 5.23 -5.26
N ASN A 110 17.64 4.52 -5.73
CA ASN A 110 19.04 4.82 -5.50
C ASN A 110 19.74 4.86 -6.86
N ILE A 111 20.21 6.05 -7.26
CA ILE A 111 20.77 6.35 -8.58
C ILE A 111 22.25 6.66 -8.40
N GLU A 112 23.11 5.91 -9.07
CA GLU A 112 24.55 6.17 -9.16
C GLU A 112 24.87 6.84 -10.50
N TYR A 113 25.59 7.95 -10.47
CA TYR A 113 25.96 8.73 -11.65
C TYR A 113 27.32 9.42 -11.49
N ALA A 114 27.89 9.91 -12.61
CA ALA A 114 29.14 10.65 -12.64
C ALA A 114 28.94 12.06 -13.24
N ASN A 115 29.63 13.06 -12.69
CA ASN A 115 29.69 14.43 -13.19
C ASN A 115 30.82 14.61 -14.24
N ASN A 116 31.17 15.85 -14.57
CA ASN A 116 32.20 16.18 -15.56
C ASN A 116 33.63 16.30 -14.99
N GLU A 117 33.87 15.97 -13.73
CA GLU A 117 35.16 16.21 -13.08
C GLU A 117 36.19 15.11 -13.38
N CYS A 118 37.44 15.53 -13.63
CA CYS A 118 38.57 14.65 -13.95
C CYS A 118 39.15 13.92 -12.73
N ASN A 119 38.30 13.21 -11.99
CA ASN A 119 38.63 12.07 -11.12
C ASN A 119 37.29 11.49 -10.64
N ARG A 120 36.79 10.45 -11.34
CA ARG A 120 35.38 10.03 -11.36
C ARG A 120 34.79 9.66 -9.98
N VAL A 121 34.38 10.66 -9.21
CA VAL A 121 33.52 10.50 -8.03
C VAL A 121 32.17 9.96 -8.50
N ILE A 122 31.71 8.88 -7.88
CA ILE A 122 30.36 8.36 -8.11
C ILE A 122 29.44 9.04 -7.10
N TYR A 123 28.48 9.81 -7.61
CA TYR A 123 27.45 10.45 -6.82
C TYR A 123 26.29 9.48 -6.61
N ASN A 124 25.72 9.51 -5.41
CA ASN A 124 24.51 8.77 -5.06
C ASN A 124 23.36 9.76 -4.87
N ARG A 125 22.25 9.56 -5.60
CA ARG A 125 20.99 10.27 -5.39
C ARG A 125 19.91 9.28 -4.97
N ILE A 126 19.42 9.44 -3.74
CA ILE A 126 18.22 8.75 -3.25
C ILE A 126 17.00 9.65 -3.51
N VAL A 127 16.00 9.15 -4.23
CA VAL A 127 14.73 9.85 -4.47
C VAL A 127 13.53 8.96 -4.19
N ASN A 128 12.40 9.57 -3.86
CA ASN A 128 11.11 8.90 -3.73
C ASN A 128 10.19 9.43 -4.84
N VAL A 129 9.90 8.61 -5.85
CA VAL A 129 8.98 8.98 -6.94
C VAL A 129 7.56 8.63 -6.49
N PRO A 130 6.66 9.61 -6.22
CA PRO A 130 5.33 9.33 -5.72
C PRO A 130 4.44 8.73 -6.81
N PHE A 131 3.48 7.90 -6.39
CA PHE A 131 2.39 7.44 -7.26
C PHE A 131 1.05 7.45 -6.50
N SER A 132 -0.03 7.63 -7.25
CA SER A 132 -1.39 7.51 -6.74
C SER A 132 -2.34 7.13 -7.86
N GLY A 133 -3.35 6.32 -7.56
CA GLY A 133 -4.35 5.90 -8.53
C GLY A 133 -5.56 5.26 -7.85
N PHE A 134 -6.50 4.80 -8.66
CA PHE A 134 -7.63 3.99 -8.21
C PHE A 134 -7.89 2.84 -9.16
N ALA A 135 -8.49 1.77 -8.62
CA ALA A 135 -9.10 0.69 -9.38
C ALA A 135 -10.58 0.57 -8.97
N ASP A 136 -11.46 0.25 -9.92
CA ASP A 136 -12.83 -0.13 -9.60
C ASP A 136 -12.91 -1.64 -9.38
N LEU A 137 -13.65 -2.04 -8.34
CA LEU A 137 -13.93 -3.44 -8.02
C LEU A 137 -15.44 -3.67 -8.12
N ILE A 138 -15.85 -4.62 -8.96
CA ILE A 138 -17.26 -5.07 -9.09
C ILE A 138 -17.48 -6.39 -8.31
N GLU A 139 -18.64 -7.05 -8.46
CA GLU A 139 -19.01 -8.18 -7.60
C GLU A 139 -18.21 -9.46 -7.91
N ASP A 140 -18.13 -9.88 -9.18
CA ASP A 140 -17.33 -11.02 -9.70
C ASP A 140 -15.81 -10.93 -9.39
N ASP A 141 -15.42 -9.75 -8.94
CA ASP A 141 -14.09 -9.21 -8.79
C ASP A 141 -13.60 -9.40 -7.32
N PHE A 142 -14.52 -9.73 -6.41
CA PHE A 142 -14.24 -10.10 -5.02
C PHE A 142 -14.18 -11.64 -4.86
N LEU A 143 -13.17 -12.10 -4.13
CA LEU A 143 -13.10 -13.48 -3.62
C LEU A 143 -14.00 -13.67 -2.38
N SER A 144 -14.27 -12.58 -1.66
CA SER A 144 -15.22 -12.49 -0.56
C SER A 144 -15.66 -11.05 -0.39
N LEU A 145 -16.96 -10.82 -0.15
CA LEU A 145 -17.50 -9.46 -0.05
C LEU A 145 -17.13 -8.81 1.29
N ALA A 146 -16.87 -7.50 1.26
CA ALA A 146 -16.59 -6.76 2.49
C ALA A 146 -17.87 -6.61 3.33
N LEU A 147 -17.76 -6.84 4.63
CA LEU A 147 -18.87 -6.75 5.59
C LEU A 147 -18.88 -5.36 6.26
N ILE A 148 -19.99 -4.63 6.17
CA ILE A 148 -20.13 -3.30 6.77
C ILE A 148 -21.49 -3.17 7.47
N ALA A 149 -21.48 -2.89 8.76
CA ALA A 149 -22.66 -2.46 9.51
C ALA A 149 -23.06 -1.04 9.11
N ALA A 150 -24.34 -0.85 8.82
CA ALA A 150 -24.91 0.45 8.52
C ALA A 150 -25.40 1.13 9.80
N SER A 151 -24.89 2.33 10.08
CA SER A 151 -25.51 3.23 11.06
C SER A 151 -26.85 3.75 10.54
N SER A 152 -27.79 3.99 11.45
CA SER A 152 -29.07 4.61 11.14
C SER A 152 -29.35 5.72 12.14
N ASP A 153 -29.64 6.92 11.62
CA ASP A 153 -30.26 8.01 12.35
C ASP A 153 -31.75 7.99 12.01
N THR A 154 -32.61 7.53 12.92
CA THR A 154 -34.06 7.48 12.71
C THR A 154 -34.73 8.68 13.36
N THR A 155 -35.03 9.72 12.57
CA THR A 155 -35.77 10.90 13.03
C THR A 155 -37.25 10.80 12.65
N SER A 156 -38.12 10.65 13.65
CA SER A 156 -39.57 10.69 13.45
C SER A 156 -40.09 12.13 13.41
N HIS A 157 -40.88 12.48 12.39
CA HIS A 157 -41.60 13.74 12.30
C HIS A 157 -43.11 13.52 12.47
N PHE A 158 -43.73 14.26 13.38
CA PHE A 158 -45.18 14.27 13.57
C PHE A 158 -45.81 15.44 12.82
N ILE A 159 -46.91 15.18 12.09
CA ILE A 159 -47.71 16.21 11.41
C ILE A 159 -49.00 16.42 12.21
N ASN A 160 -49.37 17.68 12.47
CA ASN A 160 -50.59 18.00 13.21
C ASN A 160 -51.82 17.89 12.29
N PRO A 161 -52.79 17.00 12.55
CA PRO A 161 -53.95 16.81 11.67
C PRO A 161 -54.92 18.01 11.62
N LYS A 162 -54.76 19.01 12.51
CA LYS A 162 -55.62 20.21 12.56
C LYS A 162 -55.01 21.46 11.92
N ASN A 163 -53.72 21.45 11.58
CA ASN A 163 -53.01 22.53 10.89
C ASN A 163 -52.00 21.88 9.92
N VAL A 164 -52.42 21.68 8.67
CA VAL A 164 -51.63 20.96 7.65
C VAL A 164 -50.33 21.69 7.29
N ASP A 165 -50.32 23.02 7.39
CA ASP A 165 -49.24 23.88 6.85
C ASP A 165 -48.14 24.25 7.86
N LEU A 166 -48.23 23.81 9.13
CA LEU A 166 -47.28 24.17 10.19
C LEU A 166 -46.86 22.95 11.04
N PRO A 167 -45.67 22.37 10.82
CA PRO A 167 -45.13 21.36 11.71
C PRO A 167 -44.79 21.98 13.07
N HIS A 168 -45.30 21.41 14.16
CA HIS A 168 -44.88 21.80 15.51
C HIS A 168 -43.42 21.42 15.73
N LEU A 169 -42.62 22.37 16.21
CA LEU A 169 -41.16 22.25 16.32
C LEU A 169 -40.73 21.53 17.62
N GLU A 170 -41.42 20.44 17.98
CA GLU A 170 -41.08 19.60 19.13
C GLU A 170 -40.00 18.56 18.77
N LYS A 171 -39.06 18.36 19.71
CA LYS A 171 -37.80 17.64 19.52
C LYS A 171 -37.45 16.85 20.77
N TYR A 172 -37.12 15.56 20.71
CA TYR A 172 -37.25 14.55 19.65
C TYR A 172 -37.35 13.17 20.35
N SER A 173 -37.68 12.10 19.63
CA SER A 173 -37.07 10.80 19.92
C SER A 173 -35.89 10.60 18.99
N LEU A 174 -34.67 10.62 19.53
CA LEU A 174 -33.42 10.44 18.79
C LEU A 174 -32.80 9.10 19.18
N GLU A 175 -33.09 8.07 18.38
CA GLU A 175 -32.36 6.80 18.44
C GLU A 175 -31.28 6.82 17.35
N ASN A 176 -30.02 6.99 17.78
CA ASN A 176 -28.86 6.97 16.91
C ASN A 176 -28.07 5.68 17.17
N THR A 177 -28.02 4.77 16.19
CA THR A 177 -27.21 3.55 16.30
C THR A 177 -25.93 3.68 15.48
N ILE A 178 -24.78 3.78 16.15
CA ILE A 178 -23.45 3.95 15.56
C ILE A 178 -22.69 2.62 15.61
N PHE A 179 -22.17 2.17 14.47
CA PHE A 179 -21.34 0.97 14.36
C PHE A 179 -19.89 1.29 13.98
N TYR A 180 -18.94 0.64 14.67
CA TYR A 180 -17.50 0.79 14.43
C TYR A 180 -16.97 -0.36 13.58
N ASN A 181 -16.99 -0.16 12.26
CA ASN A 181 -16.58 -1.17 11.28
C ASN A 181 -15.05 -1.39 11.25
N LYS A 182 -14.62 -2.63 11.08
CA LYS A 182 -13.22 -2.95 10.75
C LYS A 182 -12.93 -2.51 9.31
N GLN A 183 -12.09 -1.50 9.14
CA GLN A 183 -11.75 -0.97 7.82
C GLN A 183 -10.91 -1.99 7.03
N PRO A 184 -11.22 -2.24 5.75
CA PRO A 184 -10.34 -3.00 4.87
C PRO A 184 -8.97 -2.32 4.67
N TYR A 185 -7.92 -3.12 4.60
CA TYR A 185 -6.54 -2.69 4.38
C TYR A 185 -5.91 -3.44 3.20
N CYS A 186 -4.72 -3.00 2.78
CA CYS A 186 -4.01 -3.59 1.64
C CYS A 186 -2.68 -4.20 2.10
N GLU A 187 -2.32 -5.33 1.51
CA GLU A 187 -1.04 -6.02 1.72
C GLU A 187 -0.36 -6.20 0.36
N LEU A 188 0.90 -5.76 0.24
CA LEU A 188 1.67 -5.90 -1.00
C LEU A 188 2.17 -7.33 -1.18
N ILE A 189 1.94 -7.92 -2.36
CA ILE A 189 2.47 -9.24 -2.74
C ILE A 189 3.72 -9.07 -3.59
N SER A 190 3.63 -8.28 -4.67
CA SER A 190 4.74 -8.08 -5.61
C SER A 190 4.64 -6.74 -6.33
N ALA A 191 5.78 -6.30 -6.88
CA ALA A 191 5.88 -5.12 -7.72
C ALA A 191 6.83 -5.44 -8.88
N GLN A 192 6.34 -5.33 -10.12
CA GLN A 192 7.12 -5.50 -11.34
C GLN A 192 7.23 -4.16 -12.06
N PHE A 193 8.39 -3.88 -12.66
CA PHE A 193 8.70 -2.60 -13.28
C PHE A 193 9.19 -2.79 -14.71
N VAL A 194 8.64 -2.01 -15.63
CA VAL A 194 9.26 -1.70 -16.93
C VAL A 194 9.57 -0.20 -16.91
N ARG A 195 10.82 0.19 -17.20
CA ARG A 195 11.25 1.59 -17.15
C ARG A 195 11.95 2.03 -18.43
N LEU A 196 11.86 3.33 -18.72
CA LEU A 196 12.59 4.03 -19.77
C LEU A 196 13.15 5.33 -19.20
N ASP A 197 14.47 5.41 -19.13
CA ASP A 197 15.26 6.52 -18.59
C ASP A 197 15.87 7.34 -19.74
N PHE A 198 15.72 8.67 -19.76
CA PHE A 198 16.25 9.55 -20.82
C PHE A 198 16.44 11.01 -20.36
N SER A 199 17.28 11.79 -21.03
CA SER A 199 17.38 13.24 -20.80
C SER A 199 16.18 13.96 -21.45
N PRO A 200 15.53 14.96 -20.80
CA PRO A 200 14.41 15.69 -21.40
C PRO A 200 14.80 16.45 -22.67
N CYS A 201 16.05 16.92 -22.73
CA CYS A 201 16.64 17.62 -23.86
C CYS A 201 17.67 16.71 -24.55
N LEU A 202 17.82 16.91 -25.86
CA LEU A 202 18.96 16.36 -26.60
C LEU A 202 20.23 17.11 -26.14
N THR A 203 21.17 16.38 -25.56
CA THR A 203 22.51 16.85 -25.22
C THR A 203 23.53 16.24 -26.18
N ASN A 204 24.63 16.95 -26.46
CA ASN A 204 25.72 16.35 -27.23
C ASN A 204 26.43 15.27 -26.39
N LEU A 205 27.18 14.38 -27.07
CA LEU A 205 27.98 13.37 -26.36
C LEU A 205 28.94 14.07 -25.37
N ASN A 206 28.89 13.66 -24.11
CA ASN A 206 29.65 14.19 -22.98
C ASN A 206 29.25 15.58 -22.45
N GLU A 207 28.11 16.14 -22.88
CA GLU A 207 27.54 17.31 -22.19
C GLU A 207 26.78 16.90 -20.92
N PRO A 208 26.92 17.64 -19.81
CA PRO A 208 26.21 17.33 -18.57
C PRO A 208 24.72 17.71 -18.64
N PHE A 209 23.87 16.91 -17.99
CA PHE A 209 22.44 17.17 -17.80
C PHE A 209 22.07 17.15 -16.31
N ASP A 210 21.21 18.07 -15.89
CA ASP A 210 20.75 18.23 -14.51
C ASP A 210 19.46 17.44 -14.21
N THR A 211 18.82 16.87 -15.23
CA THR A 211 17.49 16.28 -15.14
C THR A 211 17.45 14.95 -15.86
N LEU A 212 17.15 13.88 -15.13
CA LEU A 212 16.80 12.57 -15.69
C LEU A 212 15.28 12.45 -15.75
N ARG A 213 14.72 12.27 -16.95
CA ARG A 213 13.31 11.92 -17.12
C ARG A 213 13.15 10.42 -17.17
N GLU A 214 12.15 9.92 -16.47
CA GLU A 214 11.85 8.49 -16.43
C GLU A 214 10.36 8.26 -16.65
N LYS A 215 10.05 7.23 -17.45
CA LYS A 215 8.72 6.64 -17.59
C LYS A 215 8.73 5.24 -17.01
N ILE A 216 7.81 4.95 -16.11
CA ILE A 216 7.70 3.68 -15.39
C ILE A 216 6.30 3.11 -15.64
N VAL A 217 6.24 1.85 -16.03
CA VAL A 217 5.04 1.01 -15.89
C VAL A 217 5.30 0.11 -14.68
N LEU A 218 4.49 0.29 -13.63
CA LEU A 218 4.54 -0.51 -12.40
C LEU A 218 3.30 -1.41 -12.37
N ASP A 219 3.50 -2.71 -12.47
CA ASP A 219 2.45 -3.70 -12.19
C ASP A 219 2.54 -4.08 -10.70
N LEU A 220 1.58 -3.58 -9.91
CA LEU A 220 1.55 -3.73 -8.45
C LEU A 220 0.51 -4.77 -8.05
N THR A 221 0.96 -5.91 -7.51
CA THR A 221 0.07 -6.98 -7.03
C THR A 221 -0.12 -6.87 -5.53
N LEU A 222 -1.38 -6.84 -5.08
CA LEU A 222 -1.74 -6.71 -3.67
C LEU A 222 -2.98 -7.53 -3.32
N LYS A 223 -3.12 -7.83 -2.02
CA LYS A 223 -4.37 -8.30 -1.41
C LYS A 223 -5.12 -7.13 -0.78
N VAL A 224 -6.44 -7.12 -0.90
CA VAL A 224 -7.34 -6.34 -0.05
C VAL A 224 -7.90 -7.29 1.00
N LEU A 225 -7.69 -6.99 2.29
CA LEU A 225 -8.17 -7.83 3.39
C LEU A 225 -9.09 -7.05 4.33
N GLN A 226 -9.96 -7.77 5.02
CA GLN A 226 -10.73 -7.25 6.16
C GLN A 226 -10.76 -8.30 7.27
N VAL A 227 -10.57 -7.88 8.52
CA VAL A 227 -10.80 -8.77 9.67
C VAL A 227 -12.30 -8.97 9.84
N GLN A 228 -12.77 -10.20 9.66
CA GLN A 228 -14.17 -10.60 9.79
C GLN A 228 -14.31 -11.72 10.83
N GLN A 229 -15.52 -11.88 11.37
CA GLN A 229 -15.85 -12.98 12.27
C GLN A 229 -16.39 -14.15 11.45
N VAL A 230 -15.81 -15.34 11.64
CA VAL A 230 -16.20 -16.58 10.93
C VAL A 230 -16.31 -17.74 11.91
N GLN A 231 -17.03 -18.78 11.49
CA GLN A 231 -17.06 -20.09 12.13
C GLN A 231 -16.22 -21.06 11.26
N ILE A 232 -15.37 -21.87 11.88
CA ILE A 232 -14.47 -22.83 11.21
C ILE A 232 -14.92 -24.25 11.52
#